data_AF-A0A327H317-F1
#
_entry.id   AF-A0A327H317-F1
#
_cell.length_a   1.000
_cell.length_b   1.000
_cell.length_c   1.000
_cell.angle_alpha   90.00
_cell.angle_beta   90.00
_cell.angle_gamma   90.00
#
_symmetry.space_group_name_H-M   'P 1'
#
loop_
_entity.id
_entity.type
_entity.pdbx_description
1 polymer ?
#
loop_
_entity_poly.entity_id
_entity_poly.type
_entity_poly.pdbx_seq_one_letter_code
_entity_poly.pdbx_strand_id
1 'polypeptide(L)'
;MVREALREGALEWRGQLRNDPSARKAGAFLIGIGSCLGVALGFLLIAVNPTDLLDGQRTSTNTADVDGMVIESLESETSGGEPIDNATLTLHTLEGDLLAGPIFSNSAGRFSFEDVSRMELRLEVDVQGRVSEHRLIVPGDSSQLVISMERGQGEANVIDLRGDSHLDDSALLGTAIALGTMLTGLAGISASISAYQGKAYRRTQFFAFLGLWSRGGVFIGPLFILLGMAIITSTKSQFHKIPTRVAIVHNPGDVD
;
A
#
# COMPACT_ATOMS: atom_id res chain seq x y z
N MET A 1 20.28 39.04 38.03
CA MET A 1 19.38 38.44 39.04
C MET A 1 18.37 37.44 38.46
N VAL A 2 17.23 37.82 37.85
CA VAL A 2 16.20 36.82 37.45
C VAL A 2 16.71 35.80 36.41
N ARG A 3 17.49 36.24 35.41
CA ARG A 3 18.11 35.35 34.41
C ARG A 3 19.13 34.37 35.00
N GLU A 4 19.84 34.76 36.05
CA GLU A 4 20.85 33.92 36.70
C GLU A 4 20.19 32.88 37.58
N ALA A 5 19.18 33.29 38.38
CA ALA A 5 18.38 32.37 39.19
C ALA A 5 17.65 31.32 38.34
N LEU A 6 17.08 31.71 37.19
CA LEU A 6 16.46 30.77 36.24
C LEU A 6 17.49 29.79 35.64
N ARG A 7 18.71 30.26 35.37
CA ARG A 7 19.77 29.43 34.79
C ARG A 7 20.32 28.43 35.81
N GLU A 8 20.51 28.85 37.05
CA GLU A 8 20.96 27.98 38.15
C GLU A 8 19.92 26.91 38.47
N GLY A 9 18.64 27.28 38.60
CA GLY A 9 17.56 26.32 38.81
C GLY A 9 17.43 25.30 37.66
N ALA A 10 17.61 25.75 36.40
CA ALA A 10 17.58 24.84 35.25
C ALA A 10 18.77 23.86 35.23
N LEU A 11 19.95 24.29 35.67
CA LEU A 11 21.14 23.42 35.75
C LEU A 11 20.99 22.37 36.85
N GLU A 12 20.44 22.78 38.00
CA GLU A 12 20.16 21.88 39.13
C GLU A 12 19.12 20.82 38.78
N TRP A 13 17.98 21.24 38.21
CA TRP A 13 16.93 20.35 37.72
C TRP A 13 17.46 19.34 36.68
N ARG A 14 18.28 19.82 35.71
CA ARG A 14 18.91 18.94 34.72
C ARG A 14 19.89 17.96 35.36
N GLY A 15 20.59 18.38 36.42
CA GLY A 15 21.49 17.52 37.20
C GLY A 15 20.75 16.39 37.90
N GLN A 16 19.59 16.69 38.51
CA GLN A 16 18.73 15.70 39.16
C GLN A 16 18.22 14.66 38.15
N LEU A 17 17.65 15.10 37.02
CA LEU A 17 17.20 14.20 35.95
C LEU A 17 18.33 13.31 35.41
N ARG A 18 19.52 13.86 35.22
CA ARG A 18 20.66 13.12 34.67
C ARG A 18 21.13 12.00 35.58
N ASN A 19 21.00 12.17 36.89
CA ASN A 19 21.50 11.20 37.87
C ASN A 19 20.43 10.21 38.34
N ASP A 20 19.14 10.53 38.18
CA ASP A 20 18.04 9.66 38.60
C ASP A 20 17.78 8.50 37.59
N PRO A 21 17.94 7.23 37.99
CA PRO A 21 17.62 6.08 37.14
C PRO A 21 16.15 6.02 36.72
N SER A 22 15.24 6.65 37.47
CA SER A 22 13.81 6.68 37.19
C SER A 22 13.51 7.44 35.90
N ALA A 23 14.26 8.50 35.61
CA ALA A 23 14.14 9.25 34.35
C ALA A 23 14.48 8.35 33.14
N ARG A 24 15.55 7.55 33.21
CA ARG A 24 15.89 6.60 32.14
C ARG A 24 14.81 5.53 31.97
N LYS A 25 14.27 5.00 33.06
CA LYS A 25 13.18 4.01 33.03
C LYS A 25 11.89 4.61 32.45
N ALA A 26 11.55 5.85 32.78
CA ALA A 26 10.44 6.57 32.17
C ALA A 26 10.64 6.75 30.65
N GLY A 27 11.83 7.14 30.22
CA GLY A 27 12.16 7.24 28.79
C GLY A 27 12.05 5.89 28.07
N ALA A 28 12.53 4.81 28.71
CA ALA A 28 12.40 3.45 28.19
C ALA A 28 10.92 3.03 28.06
N PHE A 29 10.10 3.35 29.05
CA PHE A 29 8.67 3.05 29.08
C PHE A 29 7.91 3.76 27.94
N LEU A 30 8.19 5.04 27.71
CA LEU A 30 7.59 5.83 26.63
C LEU A 30 7.92 5.25 25.24
N ILE A 31 9.18 4.86 25.03
CA ILE A 31 9.57 4.15 23.79
C ILE A 31 8.80 2.84 23.66
N GLY A 32 8.65 2.10 24.76
CA GLY A 32 7.91 0.85 24.80
C GLY A 32 6.45 1.00 24.36
N ILE A 33 5.71 1.95 24.95
CA ILE A 33 4.32 2.24 24.58
C ILE A 33 4.21 2.60 23.10
N GLY A 34 5.03 3.56 22.64
CA GLY A 34 4.96 4.01 21.25
C GLY A 34 5.27 2.89 20.24
N SER A 35 6.19 2.00 20.60
CA SER A 35 6.55 0.84 19.78
C SER A 35 5.48 -0.25 19.79
N CYS A 36 4.85 -0.51 20.95
CA CYS A 36 3.73 -1.47 21.06
C CYS A 36 2.52 -1.02 20.23
N LEU A 37 2.21 0.28 20.23
CA LEU A 37 1.15 0.83 19.36
C LEU A 37 1.45 0.60 17.88
N GLY A 38 2.72 0.73 17.48
CA GLY A 38 3.18 0.43 16.12
C GLY A 38 3.03 -1.04 15.74
N VAL A 39 3.43 -1.96 16.63
CA VAL A 39 3.22 -3.40 16.43
C VAL A 39 1.74 -3.75 16.34
N ALA A 40 0.90 -3.20 17.22
CA ALA A 40 -0.54 -3.44 17.22
C ALA A 40 -1.20 -2.99 15.91
N LEU A 41 -0.79 -1.84 15.35
CA LEU A 41 -1.25 -1.39 14.04
C LEU A 41 -0.70 -2.22 12.89
N GLY A 42 0.56 -2.65 12.97
CA GLY A 42 1.12 -3.60 12.00
C GLY A 42 0.28 -4.88 11.93
N PHE A 43 -0.14 -5.42 13.08
CA PHE A 43 -1.07 -6.55 13.14
C PHE A 43 -2.44 -6.21 12.55
N LEU A 44 -3.01 -5.05 12.85
CA LEU A 44 -4.29 -4.62 12.30
C LEU A 44 -4.25 -4.52 10.76
N LEU A 45 -3.14 -4.02 10.20
CA LEU A 45 -2.92 -3.91 8.76
C LEU A 45 -2.81 -5.27 8.07
N ILE A 46 -2.33 -6.30 8.76
CA ILE A 46 -2.30 -7.69 8.25
C ILE A 46 -3.66 -8.36 8.43
N ALA A 47 -4.33 -8.12 9.55
CA ALA A 47 -5.62 -8.72 9.88
C ALA A 47 -6.74 -8.27 8.93
N VAL A 48 -6.64 -7.05 8.38
CA VAL A 48 -7.45 -6.62 7.24
C VAL A 48 -6.71 -7.07 5.99
N ASN A 49 -6.94 -8.31 5.56
CA ASN A 49 -6.34 -8.81 4.33
C ASN A 49 -6.86 -7.97 3.15
N PRO A 50 -5.99 -7.21 2.45
CA PRO A 50 -6.43 -6.42 1.31
C PRO A 50 -7.04 -7.34 0.23
N THR A 51 -6.57 -8.58 0.08
CA THR A 51 -7.15 -9.56 -0.84
C THR A 51 -8.60 -9.89 -0.49
N ASP A 52 -8.94 -10.04 0.80
CA ASP A 52 -10.32 -10.34 1.21
C ASP A 52 -11.27 -9.15 0.96
N LEU A 53 -10.77 -7.92 1.09
CA LEU A 53 -11.52 -6.70 0.70
C LEU A 53 -11.71 -6.62 -0.82
N LEU A 54 -10.70 -7.03 -1.59
CA LEU A 54 -10.76 -7.05 -3.05
C LEU A 54 -11.74 -8.11 -3.57
N ASP A 55 -11.76 -9.29 -2.96
CA ASP A 55 -12.72 -10.35 -3.29
C ASP A 55 -14.15 -9.98 -2.88
N GLY A 56 -14.31 -9.31 -1.73
CA GLY A 56 -15.60 -8.74 -1.33
C GLY A 56 -16.10 -7.66 -2.29
N GLN A 57 -15.22 -6.83 -2.84
CA GLN A 57 -15.59 -5.76 -3.78
C GLN A 57 -15.90 -6.30 -5.19
N ARG A 58 -15.33 -7.44 -5.60
CA ARG A 58 -15.76 -8.19 -6.80
C ARG A 58 -17.18 -8.76 -6.69
N THR A 59 -17.68 -8.92 -5.47
CA THR A 59 -18.94 -9.64 -5.20
C THR A 59 -20.15 -8.72 -4.99
N SER A 60 -19.96 -7.40 -4.87
CA SER A 60 -21.05 -6.50 -4.42
C SER A 60 -22.17 -6.27 -5.44
N THR A 61 -21.95 -6.60 -6.73
CA THR A 61 -22.95 -7.12 -7.66
C THR A 61 -22.20 -8.04 -8.61
N ASN A 62 -22.37 -9.36 -8.50
CA ASN A 62 -21.63 -10.31 -9.34
C ASN A 62 -21.98 -10.20 -10.85
N THR A 63 -22.97 -9.36 -11.17
CA THR A 63 -23.41 -9.02 -12.52
C THR A 63 -23.24 -7.53 -12.81
N ALA A 64 -23.14 -7.20 -14.10
CA ALA A 64 -23.19 -5.86 -14.64
C ALA A 64 -23.79 -5.90 -16.05
N ASP A 65 -24.45 -4.83 -16.44
CA ASP A 65 -24.97 -4.71 -17.79
C ASP A 65 -23.84 -4.34 -18.76
N VAL A 66 -23.93 -4.85 -19.99
CA VAL A 66 -23.00 -4.54 -21.08
C VAL A 66 -23.77 -3.79 -22.16
N ASP A 67 -23.70 -2.46 -22.08
CA ASP A 67 -24.33 -1.56 -23.04
C ASP A 67 -23.33 -1.06 -24.08
N GLY A 68 -23.81 -0.86 -25.30
CA GLY A 68 -22.97 -0.29 -26.34
C GLY A 68 -23.71 0.14 -27.59
N MET A 69 -22.91 0.54 -28.58
CA MET A 69 -23.35 0.96 -29.90
C MET A 69 -22.39 0.43 -30.97
N VAL A 70 -22.96 -0.07 -32.06
CA VAL A 70 -22.25 -0.52 -33.26
C VAL A 70 -22.42 0.52 -34.35
N ILE A 71 -21.30 1.01 -34.88
CA ILE A 71 -21.24 2.04 -35.92
C ILE A 71 -20.30 1.62 -37.06
N GLU A 72 -20.50 2.22 -38.23
CA GLU A 72 -19.54 2.13 -39.32
C GLU A 72 -18.22 2.82 -38.95
N SER A 73 -17.10 2.24 -39.37
CA SER A 73 -15.79 2.89 -39.27
C SER A 73 -15.76 4.19 -40.08
N LEU A 74 -14.95 5.13 -39.60
CA LEU A 74 -14.79 6.44 -40.24
C LEU A 74 -13.97 6.26 -41.53
N GLU A 75 -14.61 6.45 -42.69
CA GLU A 75 -13.96 6.35 -44.00
C GLU A 75 -13.37 7.71 -44.44
N SER A 76 -13.96 8.82 -43.98
CA SER A 76 -13.45 10.19 -44.17
C SER A 76 -13.94 11.11 -43.05
N GLU A 77 -13.48 12.36 -42.99
CA GLU A 77 -14.01 13.37 -42.05
C GLU A 77 -15.52 13.64 -42.22
N THR A 78 -16.11 13.21 -43.34
CA THR A 78 -17.52 13.45 -43.70
C THR A 78 -18.33 12.19 -43.99
N SER A 79 -17.74 10.99 -43.86
CA SER A 79 -18.41 9.72 -44.19
C SER A 79 -17.99 8.58 -43.26
N GLY A 80 -18.95 7.71 -42.92
CA GLY A 80 -18.80 6.70 -41.87
C GLY A 80 -19.32 7.22 -40.52
N GLY A 81 -19.26 6.38 -39.49
CA GLY A 81 -19.82 6.69 -38.17
C GLY A 81 -21.35 6.50 -38.06
N GLU A 82 -22.00 6.03 -39.13
CA GLU A 82 -23.44 5.74 -39.12
C GLU A 82 -23.76 4.50 -38.27
N PRO A 83 -24.87 4.47 -37.53
CA PRO A 83 -25.27 3.30 -36.76
C PRO A 83 -25.55 2.09 -37.64
N ILE A 84 -25.14 0.91 -37.20
CA ILE A 84 -25.40 -0.35 -37.91
C ILE A 84 -26.58 -1.05 -37.23
N ASP A 85 -27.68 -1.18 -37.97
CA ASP A 85 -28.85 -1.97 -37.56
C ASP A 85 -28.61 -3.48 -37.79
N ASN A 86 -29.19 -4.31 -36.92
CA ASN A 86 -29.17 -5.77 -37.02
C ASN A 86 -27.76 -6.40 -37.07
N ALA A 87 -26.79 -5.80 -36.37
CA ALA A 87 -25.50 -6.43 -36.09
C ALA A 87 -25.70 -7.59 -35.10
N THR A 88 -25.04 -8.72 -35.33
CA THR A 88 -25.15 -9.89 -34.45
C THR A 88 -24.11 -9.79 -33.36
N LEU A 89 -24.55 -9.79 -32.09
CA LEU A 89 -23.65 -9.72 -30.93
C LEU A 89 -23.76 -10.99 -30.08
N THR A 90 -22.61 -11.55 -29.73
CA THR A 90 -22.53 -12.80 -28.96
C THR A 90 -21.44 -12.68 -27.90
N LEU A 91 -21.74 -13.10 -26.66
CA LEU A 91 -20.79 -13.13 -25.55
C LEU A 91 -20.27 -14.55 -25.35
N HIS A 92 -18.95 -14.67 -25.29
CA HIS A 92 -18.23 -15.91 -25.06
C HIS A 92 -17.32 -15.81 -23.84
N THR A 93 -17.02 -16.94 -23.21
CA THR A 93 -15.86 -17.07 -22.32
C THR A 93 -14.56 -16.92 -23.13
N LEU A 94 -13.43 -16.76 -22.44
CA LEU A 94 -12.12 -16.75 -23.12
C LEU A 94 -11.78 -18.11 -23.75
N GLU A 95 -12.33 -19.20 -23.22
CA GLU A 95 -12.22 -20.56 -23.76
C GLU A 95 -13.10 -20.79 -25.00
N GLY A 96 -13.99 -19.84 -25.33
CA GLY A 96 -14.86 -19.87 -26.50
C GLY A 96 -16.27 -20.39 -26.24
N ASP A 97 -16.62 -20.73 -24.99
CA ASP A 97 -17.96 -21.20 -24.64
C ASP A 97 -18.98 -20.06 -24.76
N LEU A 98 -20.13 -20.34 -25.35
CA LEU A 98 -21.22 -19.38 -25.49
C LEU A 98 -21.84 -19.08 -24.11
N LEU A 99 -21.86 -17.81 -23.72
CA LEU A 99 -22.49 -17.35 -22.47
C LEU A 99 -23.84 -16.69 -22.70
N ALA A 100 -23.93 -15.80 -23.69
CA ALA A 100 -25.16 -15.06 -23.97
C ALA A 100 -25.23 -14.60 -25.44
N GLY A 101 -26.45 -14.41 -25.94
CA GLY A 101 -26.72 -14.07 -27.33
C GLY A 101 -27.09 -15.29 -28.20
N PRO A 102 -27.25 -15.10 -29.52
CA PRO A 102 -27.07 -13.84 -30.24
C PRO A 102 -28.18 -12.82 -29.92
N ILE A 103 -27.80 -11.55 -29.78
CA ILE A 103 -28.72 -10.40 -29.80
C ILE A 103 -28.44 -9.55 -31.03
N PHE A 104 -29.37 -8.65 -31.35
CA PHE A 104 -29.26 -7.77 -32.51
C PHE A 104 -29.23 -6.31 -32.09
N SER A 105 -28.34 -5.52 -32.71
CA SER A 105 -28.40 -4.06 -32.56
C SER A 105 -29.71 -3.53 -33.16
N ASN A 106 -30.22 -2.44 -32.58
CA ASN A 106 -31.40 -1.77 -33.09
C ASN A 106 -31.06 -0.74 -34.19
N SER A 107 -32.07 -0.01 -34.69
CA SER A 107 -31.91 1.00 -35.74
C SER A 107 -31.02 2.19 -35.37
N ALA A 108 -30.74 2.39 -34.07
CA ALA A 108 -29.77 3.36 -33.57
C ALA A 108 -28.40 2.73 -33.28
N GLY A 109 -28.17 1.49 -33.72
CA GLY A 109 -26.96 0.71 -33.49
C GLY A 109 -26.77 0.23 -32.05
N ARG A 110 -27.72 0.45 -31.15
CA ARG A 110 -27.57 0.15 -29.72
C ARG A 110 -27.83 -1.32 -29.41
N PHE A 111 -27.10 -1.83 -28.43
CA PHE A 111 -27.30 -3.16 -27.85
C PHE A 111 -27.14 -3.11 -26.33
N SER A 112 -27.70 -4.10 -25.65
CA SER A 112 -27.59 -4.26 -24.20
C SER A 112 -27.64 -5.74 -23.84
N PHE A 113 -26.71 -6.20 -23.01
CA PHE A 113 -26.83 -7.46 -22.29
C PHE A 113 -27.04 -7.16 -20.81
N GLU A 114 -28.14 -7.64 -20.25
CA GLU A 114 -28.47 -7.44 -18.84
C GLU A 114 -27.87 -8.55 -17.98
N ASP A 115 -27.51 -8.22 -16.74
CA ASP A 115 -27.10 -9.19 -15.71
C ASP A 115 -25.94 -10.11 -16.12
N VAL A 116 -24.95 -9.57 -16.85
CA VAL A 116 -23.77 -10.34 -17.28
C VAL A 116 -22.78 -10.49 -16.13
N SER A 117 -22.30 -11.71 -15.89
CA SER A 117 -21.31 -11.96 -14.83
C SER A 117 -20.04 -11.13 -15.02
N ARG A 118 -19.55 -10.50 -13.94
CA ARG A 118 -18.31 -9.70 -13.93
C ARG A 118 -17.04 -10.58 -14.00
N MET A 119 -16.79 -11.17 -15.16
CA MET A 119 -15.59 -11.94 -15.47
C MET A 119 -15.00 -11.51 -16.82
N GLU A 120 -13.83 -12.03 -17.19
CA GLU A 120 -13.23 -11.74 -18.49
C GLU A 120 -14.00 -12.45 -19.60
N LEU A 121 -14.53 -11.67 -20.54
CA LEU A 121 -15.39 -12.13 -21.62
C LEU A 121 -14.88 -11.66 -22.98
N ARG A 122 -15.25 -12.42 -24.01
CA ARG A 122 -15.09 -12.01 -25.41
C ARG A 122 -16.45 -11.66 -25.99
N LEU A 123 -16.65 -10.39 -26.32
CA LEU A 123 -17.78 -9.93 -27.13
C LEU A 123 -17.41 -10.04 -28.60
N GLU A 124 -18.18 -10.82 -29.35
CA GLU A 124 -18.05 -11.00 -30.79
C GLU A 124 -19.18 -10.26 -31.50
N VAL A 125 -18.83 -9.46 -32.51
CA VAL A 125 -19.77 -8.69 -33.32
C VAL A 125 -19.58 -9.01 -34.79
N ASP A 126 -20.65 -9.48 -35.43
CA ASP A 126 -20.66 -9.89 -36.83
C ASP A 126 -21.73 -9.17 -37.64
N VAL A 127 -21.35 -8.72 -38.84
CA VAL A 127 -22.22 -8.06 -39.81
C VAL A 127 -21.83 -8.50 -41.22
N GLN A 128 -22.83 -8.89 -42.02
CA GLN A 128 -22.58 -9.30 -43.41
C GLN A 128 -21.88 -8.18 -44.20
N GLY A 129 -20.77 -8.54 -44.86
CA GLY A 129 -19.98 -7.63 -45.70
C GLY A 129 -19.03 -6.69 -44.94
N ARG A 130 -18.84 -6.93 -43.63
CA ARG A 130 -17.87 -6.22 -42.78
C ARG A 130 -16.94 -7.21 -42.08
N VAL A 131 -15.81 -6.70 -41.61
CA VAL A 131 -14.86 -7.47 -40.81
C VAL A 131 -15.43 -7.65 -39.40
N SER A 132 -15.42 -8.89 -38.89
CA SER A 132 -15.91 -9.18 -37.54
C SER A 132 -15.01 -8.55 -36.47
N GLU A 133 -15.60 -8.11 -35.37
CA GLU A 133 -14.90 -7.42 -34.28
C GLU A 133 -15.02 -8.23 -32.98
N HIS A 134 -13.90 -8.41 -32.29
CA HIS A 134 -13.82 -9.04 -30.98
C HIS A 134 -13.33 -8.04 -29.93
N ARG A 135 -14.08 -7.91 -28.84
CA ARG A 135 -13.71 -7.08 -27.69
C ARG A 135 -13.48 -7.96 -26.48
N LEU A 136 -12.28 -7.91 -25.90
CA LEU A 136 -12.03 -8.51 -24.59
C LEU A 136 -12.43 -7.51 -23.52
N ILE A 137 -13.38 -7.87 -22.67
CA ILE A 137 -14.00 -6.95 -21.71
C ILE A 137 -14.14 -7.60 -20.34
N VAL A 138 -14.27 -6.75 -19.32
CA VAL A 138 -14.80 -7.11 -18.00
C VAL A 138 -16.08 -6.28 -17.80
N PRO A 139 -17.27 -6.91 -17.74
CA PRO A 139 -18.52 -6.18 -17.52
C PRO A 139 -18.46 -5.26 -16.29
N GLY A 140 -18.91 -4.01 -16.46
CA GLY A 140 -18.90 -3.00 -15.41
C GLY A 140 -17.59 -2.20 -15.25
N ASP A 141 -16.51 -2.53 -15.96
CA ASP A 141 -15.28 -1.70 -16.00
C ASP A 141 -15.40 -0.54 -17.01
N SER A 142 -16.26 -0.69 -18.01
CA SER A 142 -16.59 0.34 -19.01
C SER A 142 -18.07 0.71 -18.91
N SER A 143 -18.39 2.01 -19.01
CA SER A 143 -19.77 2.50 -18.93
C SER A 143 -20.57 2.32 -20.22
N GLN A 144 -19.91 2.34 -21.39
CA GLN A 144 -20.54 2.09 -22.69
C GLN A 144 -19.48 1.70 -23.72
N LEU A 145 -19.74 0.64 -24.49
CA LEU A 145 -18.86 0.18 -25.57
C LEU A 145 -19.24 0.85 -26.89
N VAL A 146 -18.25 1.37 -27.62
CA VAL A 146 -18.43 1.84 -29.00
C VAL A 146 -17.63 0.94 -29.92
N ILE A 147 -18.33 0.24 -30.80
CA ILE A 147 -17.77 -0.75 -31.72
C ILE A 147 -17.84 -0.17 -33.13
N SER A 148 -16.69 0.04 -33.73
CA SER A 148 -16.53 0.60 -35.07
C SER A 148 -16.17 -0.52 -36.03
N MET A 149 -17.00 -0.79 -37.04
CA MET A 149 -16.80 -1.90 -37.96
C MET A 149 -16.32 -1.43 -39.34
N GLU A 150 -15.22 -2.02 -39.82
CA GLU A 150 -14.67 -1.75 -41.14
C GLU A 150 -15.37 -2.58 -42.23
N ARG A 151 -15.54 -1.98 -43.42
CA ARG A 151 -16.06 -2.69 -44.59
C ARG A 151 -15.01 -3.61 -45.20
N GLY A 152 -15.40 -4.83 -45.57
CA GLY A 152 -14.52 -5.78 -46.25
C GLY A 152 -14.63 -7.20 -45.71
N GLN A 153 -13.73 -8.06 -46.21
CA GLN A 153 -13.50 -9.41 -45.72
C GLN A 153 -12.04 -9.49 -45.26
N GLY A 154 -11.82 -9.84 -44.01
CA GLY A 154 -10.51 -9.82 -43.37
C GLY A 154 -10.50 -10.63 -42.08
N GLU A 155 -9.33 -10.72 -41.44
CA GLU A 155 -9.23 -11.32 -40.11
C GLU A 155 -9.96 -10.44 -39.09
N ALA A 156 -10.60 -11.09 -38.11
CA ALA A 156 -11.37 -10.38 -37.13
C ALA A 156 -10.47 -9.53 -36.23
N ASN A 157 -10.82 -8.26 -36.07
CA ASN A 157 -10.05 -7.34 -35.25
C ASN A 157 -10.26 -7.68 -33.76
N VAL A 158 -9.18 -7.77 -32.99
CA VAL A 158 -9.24 -8.07 -31.55
C VAL A 158 -8.74 -6.87 -30.78
N ILE A 159 -9.64 -6.23 -30.05
CA ILE A 159 -9.31 -5.08 -29.20
C ILE A 159 -9.48 -5.49 -27.74
N ASP A 160 -8.39 -5.34 -26.99
CA ASP A 160 -8.37 -5.59 -25.55
C ASP A 160 -8.81 -4.32 -24.80
N LEU A 161 -9.93 -4.41 -24.11
CA LEU A 161 -10.49 -3.35 -23.27
C LEU A 161 -10.51 -3.73 -21.79
N ARG A 162 -9.84 -4.82 -21.41
CA ARG A 162 -9.63 -5.17 -20.01
C ARG A 162 -8.72 -4.09 -19.41
N GLY A 163 -9.13 -3.49 -18.29
CA GLY A 163 -8.30 -2.51 -17.60
C GLY A 163 -7.05 -3.17 -17.00
N ASP A 164 -5.91 -2.46 -17.00
CA ASP A 164 -4.72 -2.90 -16.26
C ASP A 164 -5.05 -3.02 -14.76
N SER A 165 -5.13 -4.24 -14.25
CA SER A 165 -5.43 -4.49 -12.83
C SER A 165 -4.16 -4.36 -11.98
N HIS A 166 -3.92 -3.17 -11.41
CA HIS A 166 -2.86 -2.92 -10.42
C HIS A 166 -3.25 -3.31 -8.97
N LEU A 167 -4.28 -4.14 -8.82
CA LEU A 167 -4.82 -4.53 -7.52
C LEU A 167 -3.88 -5.46 -6.75
N ASP A 168 -3.21 -6.37 -7.46
CA ASP A 168 -2.23 -7.28 -6.87
C ASP A 168 -0.96 -6.53 -6.42
N ASP A 169 -0.49 -5.58 -7.24
CA ASP A 169 0.60 -4.67 -6.89
C ASP A 169 0.29 -3.85 -5.63
N SER A 170 -0.96 -3.39 -5.52
CA SER A 170 -1.44 -2.63 -4.37
C SER A 170 -1.54 -3.48 -3.09
N ALA A 171 -2.00 -4.73 -3.21
CA ALA A 171 -2.08 -5.68 -2.11
C ALA A 171 -0.69 -6.09 -1.60
N LEU A 172 0.25 -6.33 -2.52
CA LEU A 172 1.65 -6.61 -2.20
C LEU A 172 2.29 -5.42 -1.49
N LEU A 173 2.10 -4.20 -1.99
CA LEU A 173 2.62 -2.98 -1.38
C LEU A 173 2.05 -2.77 0.03
N GLY A 174 0.74 -2.98 0.22
CA GLY A 174 0.09 -2.91 1.53
C GLY A 174 0.67 -3.91 2.53
N THR A 175 0.87 -5.15 2.11
CA THR A 175 1.47 -6.22 2.92
C THR A 175 2.92 -5.89 3.29
N ALA A 176 3.72 -5.39 2.35
CA ALA A 176 5.09 -4.98 2.59
C ALA A 176 5.18 -3.84 3.62
N ILE A 177 4.28 -2.85 3.53
CA ILE A 177 4.18 -1.76 4.51
C ILE A 177 3.79 -2.29 5.88
N ALA A 178 2.84 -3.23 5.96
CA ALA A 178 2.40 -3.82 7.23
C ALA A 178 3.55 -4.58 7.93
N LEU A 179 4.30 -5.41 7.19
CA LEU A 179 5.48 -6.10 7.70
C LEU A 179 6.59 -5.15 8.13
N GLY A 180 6.90 -4.13 7.30
CA GLY A 180 7.89 -3.10 7.66
C GLY A 180 7.50 -2.34 8.93
N THR A 181 6.22 -2.03 9.08
CA THR A 181 5.65 -1.37 10.27
C THR A 181 5.81 -2.24 11.52
N MET A 182 5.55 -3.55 11.41
CA MET A 182 5.72 -4.49 12.50
C MET A 182 7.18 -4.66 12.92
N LEU A 183 8.09 -4.84 11.96
CA LEU A 183 9.53 -5.02 12.23
C LEU A 183 10.16 -3.78 12.88
N THR A 184 9.80 -2.60 12.41
CA THR A 184 10.26 -1.34 13.00
C THR A 184 9.72 -1.17 14.42
N GLY A 185 8.47 -1.57 14.69
CA GLY A 185 7.89 -1.59 16.03
C GLY A 185 8.65 -2.53 16.98
N LEU A 186 9.00 -3.74 16.54
CA LEU A 186 9.82 -4.67 17.31
C LEU A 186 11.22 -4.11 17.60
N ALA A 187 11.82 -3.39 16.65
CA ALA A 187 13.08 -2.68 16.87
C ALA A 187 12.94 -1.65 17.99
N GLY A 188 11.85 -0.87 18.01
CA GLY A 188 11.55 0.06 19.10
C GLY A 188 11.39 -0.62 20.47
N ILE A 189 10.73 -1.79 20.55
CA ILE A 189 10.64 -2.59 21.79
C ILE A 189 12.03 -3.02 22.26
N SER A 190 12.90 -3.46 21.34
CA SER A 190 14.28 -3.81 21.67
C SER A 190 15.08 -2.62 22.23
N ALA A 191 14.79 -1.40 21.73
CA ALA A 191 15.36 -0.16 22.23
C ALA A 191 14.89 0.14 23.65
N SER A 192 13.59 -0.03 23.93
CA SER A 192 12.98 0.12 25.26
C SER A 192 13.66 -0.78 26.30
N ILE A 193 13.81 -2.07 26.00
CA ILE A 193 14.48 -3.03 26.91
C ILE A 193 15.94 -2.64 27.14
N SER A 194 16.65 -2.28 26.06
CA SER A 194 18.05 -1.86 26.14
C SER A 194 18.25 -0.57 26.94
N ALA A 195 17.29 0.37 26.83
CA ALA A 195 17.25 1.60 27.60
C ALA A 195 17.00 1.35 29.09
N TYR A 196 16.04 0.48 29.40
CA TYR A 196 15.70 0.10 30.78
C TYR A 196 16.92 -0.48 31.51
N GLN A 197 17.65 -1.36 30.82
CA GLN A 197 18.86 -2.01 31.33
C GLN A 197 20.10 -1.09 31.35
N GLY A 198 20.07 0.06 30.66
CA GLY A 198 21.22 0.98 30.61
C GLY A 198 22.47 0.42 29.93
N LYS A 199 22.30 -0.47 28.94
CA LYS A 199 23.42 -1.19 28.30
C LYS A 199 24.25 -0.31 27.37
N ALA A 200 23.69 0.10 26.22
CA ALA A 200 24.42 0.81 25.18
C ALA A 200 23.59 1.96 24.57
N TYR A 201 23.97 3.20 24.88
CA TYR A 201 23.24 4.40 24.46
C TYR A 201 23.06 4.50 22.94
N ARG A 202 24.14 4.35 22.16
CA ARG A 202 24.10 4.49 20.69
C ARG A 202 23.18 3.47 20.04
N ARG A 203 23.23 2.21 20.50
CA ARG A 203 22.40 1.12 19.99
C ARG A 203 20.93 1.33 20.34
N THR A 204 20.65 1.77 21.57
CA THR A 204 19.30 2.17 22.00
C THR A 204 18.73 3.28 21.12
N GLN A 205 19.48 4.36 20.88
CA GLN A 205 19.01 5.48 20.05
C GLN A 205 18.77 5.08 18.59
N PHE A 206 19.63 4.22 18.02
CA PHE A 206 19.44 3.71 16.66
C PHE A 206 18.17 2.86 16.52
N PHE A 207 17.94 1.93 17.44
CA PHE A 207 16.73 1.11 17.40
C PHE A 207 15.46 1.90 17.73
N ALA A 208 15.54 2.89 18.62
CA ALA A 208 14.42 3.80 18.89
C ALA A 208 14.09 4.64 17.63
N PHE A 209 15.11 5.10 16.91
CA PHE A 209 14.94 5.78 15.63
C PHE A 209 14.26 4.88 14.59
N LEU A 210 14.66 3.61 14.48
CA LEU A 210 13.94 2.66 13.62
C LEU A 210 12.49 2.48 14.08
N GLY A 211 12.23 2.48 15.38
CA GLY A 211 10.88 2.45 15.95
C GLY A 211 9.96 3.59 15.51
N LEU A 212 10.49 4.76 15.17
CA LEU A 212 9.69 5.89 14.67
C LEU A 212 8.95 5.57 13.36
N TRP A 213 9.51 4.67 12.56
CA TRP A 213 8.91 4.25 11.28
C TRP A 213 7.72 3.31 11.43
N SER A 214 7.43 2.85 12.66
CA SER A 214 6.32 1.94 12.95
C SER A 214 4.94 2.61 12.97
N ARG A 215 4.82 3.90 12.62
CA ARG A 215 3.54 4.62 12.41
C ARG A 215 2.46 4.35 13.48
N GLY A 216 2.84 4.17 14.76
CA GLY A 216 2.04 3.72 15.90
C GLY A 216 0.86 4.62 16.32
N GLY A 217 -0.03 4.93 15.39
CA GLY A 217 -0.92 6.07 15.38
C GLY A 217 -0.13 7.20 14.72
N VAL A 218 -0.64 7.74 13.61
CA VAL A 218 0.04 8.68 12.69
C VAL A 218 0.94 9.70 13.39
N PHE A 219 0.58 10.13 14.60
CA PHE A 219 1.39 11.00 15.46
C PHE A 219 1.69 10.48 16.88
N ILE A 220 0.82 9.64 17.46
CA ILE A 220 0.87 9.30 18.90
C ILE A 220 2.07 8.42 19.24
N GLY A 221 2.28 7.32 18.52
CA GLY A 221 3.39 6.40 18.74
C GLY A 221 4.76 7.08 18.57
N PRO A 222 5.02 7.73 17.42
CA PRO A 222 6.26 8.48 17.21
C PRO A 222 6.50 9.58 18.25
N LEU A 223 5.45 10.28 18.71
CA LEU A 223 5.57 11.28 19.77
C LEU A 223 6.11 10.68 21.09
N PHE A 224 5.56 9.53 21.51
CA PHE A 224 6.05 8.85 22.72
C PHE A 224 7.48 8.36 22.56
N ILE A 225 7.84 7.83 21.39
CA ILE A 225 9.21 7.40 21.10
C ILE A 225 10.17 8.59 21.15
N LEU A 226 9.84 9.73 20.52
CA LEU A 226 10.67 10.94 20.56
C LEU A 226 10.83 11.50 21.97
N LEU A 227 9.74 11.56 22.75
CA LEU A 227 9.80 12.01 24.14
C LEU A 227 10.71 11.10 24.97
N GLY A 228 10.58 9.78 24.79
CA GLY A 228 11.46 8.82 25.44
C GLY A 228 12.93 8.95 25.00
N MET A 229 13.18 9.16 23.71
CA MET A 229 14.53 9.42 23.18
C MET A 229 15.15 10.70 23.75
N ALA A 230 14.37 11.78 23.90
CA ALA A 230 14.81 13.04 24.50
C ALA A 230 15.21 12.88 25.97
N ILE A 231 14.41 12.14 26.75
CA ILE A 231 14.72 11.81 28.15
C ILE A 231 15.99 10.95 28.22
N ILE A 232 16.11 9.91 27.39
CA ILE A 232 17.30 9.04 27.33
C ILE A 232 18.56 9.84 26.96
N THR A 233 18.44 10.82 26.08
CA THR A 233 19.55 11.71 25.70
C THR A 233 20.03 12.52 26.91
N SER A 234 19.10 12.97 27.76
CA SER A 234 19.39 13.68 29.00
C SER A 234 20.04 12.77 30.07
N THR A 235 19.74 11.47 30.05
CA THR A 235 20.31 10.45 30.96
C THR A 235 21.47 9.65 30.36
N LYS A 236 22.11 10.14 29.29
CA LYS A 236 23.17 9.41 28.57
C LYS A 236 24.32 8.92 29.47
N SER A 237 24.65 9.66 30.53
CA SER A 237 25.70 9.30 31.49
C SER A 237 25.40 8.02 32.28
N GLN A 238 24.15 7.58 32.35
CA GLN A 238 23.74 6.39 33.08
C GLN A 238 23.94 5.08 32.29
N PHE A 239 24.42 5.14 31.05
CA PHE A 239 24.73 3.96 30.25
C PHE A 239 26.14 3.46 30.54
N HIS A 240 26.34 2.15 30.55
CA HIS A 240 27.66 1.56 30.73
C HIS A 240 28.62 2.09 29.65
N LYS A 241 29.71 2.74 30.08
CA LYS A 241 30.82 3.00 29.17
C LYS A 241 31.51 1.66 28.90
N ILE A 242 31.72 1.35 27.62
CA ILE A 242 32.68 0.31 27.23
C ILE A 242 34.00 0.66 27.93
N PRO A 243 34.62 -0.24 28.73
CA PRO A 243 35.91 0.06 29.33
C PRO A 243 36.89 0.29 28.19
N THR A 244 37.44 1.49 28.12
CA THR A 244 38.59 1.78 27.27
C THR A 244 39.68 0.81 27.72
N ARG A 245 40.08 -0.17 26.89
CA ARG A 245 41.28 -0.94 27.17
C ARG A 245 42.41 0.07 27.26
N VAL A 246 42.87 0.35 28.48
CA VAL A 246 44.12 1.07 28.69
C VAL A 246 45.18 0.11 28.15
N ALA A 247 45.78 0.47 27.00
CA ALA A 247 47.01 -0.18 26.58
C ALA A 247 48.03 0.14 27.66
N ILE A 248 48.36 -0.84 28.50
CA ILE A 248 49.51 -0.76 29.39
C ILE A 248 50.72 -0.73 28.45
N VAL A 249 51.27 0.46 28.22
CA VAL A 249 52.56 0.60 27.55
C VAL A 249 53.57 0.02 28.52
N HIS A 250 54.03 -1.19 28.24
CA HIS A 250 55.16 -1.78 28.95
C HIS A 250 56.38 -0.92 28.62
N ASN A 251 56.90 -0.21 29.63
CA ASN A 251 58.12 0.58 29.47
C ASN A 251 59.28 -0.42 29.33
N PRO A 252 60.09 -0.38 28.25
CA PRO A 252 61.17 -1.35 28.03
C PRO A 252 62.40 -1.05 28.90
N GLY A 253 62.19 -0.84 30.20
CA GLY A 253 63.22 -0.45 31.17
C GLY A 253 63.16 -1.16 32.52
N ASP A 254 62.10 -1.93 32.81
CA ASP A 254 62.08 -2.78 34.02
C ASP A 254 62.55 -4.19 33.65
N VAL A 255 63.87 -4.31 33.53
CA VAL A 255 64.62 -5.57 33.71
C VAL A 255 65.69 -5.27 34.75
N ASP A 256 65.32 -5.45 36.02
CA ASP A 256 65.96 -6.35 37.00
C ASP A 256 65.37 -6.12 38.40
#